data_AF-A0A7Y5HEN7-F1
#
_entry.id   AF-A0A7Y5HEN7-F1
#
_cell.length_a   1.000
_cell.length_b   1.000
_cell.length_c   1.000
_cell.angle_alpha   90.00
_cell.angle_beta   90.00
_cell.angle_gamma   90.00
#
_symmetry.space_group_name_H-M   'P 1'
#
loop_
_entity.id
_entity.type
_entity.pdbx_description
1 polymer ?
#
loop_
_entity_poly.entity_id
_entity_poly.type
_entity_poly.pdbx_seq_one_letter_code
_entity_poly.pdbx_strand_id
1 'polypeptide(L)' 'MADLPNAAVKRALLANGVPRISASSVTLAADAAQEFLARLARAAAESANVAKRKTVMDEDIVAAKTRLLGGSLT' A
#
# COMPACT_ATOMS: atom_id res chain seq x y z
N MET A 1 10.62 2.39 -11.04
CA MET A 1 9.66 2.24 -9.93
C MET A 1 9.09 3.62 -9.63
N ALA A 2 7.82 3.73 -9.26
CA ALA A 2 7.27 5.02 -8.84
C ALA A 2 7.64 5.23 -7.37
N ASP A 3 8.64 6.08 -7.12
CA ASP A 3 9.13 6.34 -5.77
C ASP A 3 8.18 7.32 -5.06
N LEU A 4 7.68 6.92 -3.89
CA LEU A 4 6.83 7.78 -3.08
C LEU A 4 7.62 9.00 -2.58
N PRO A 5 7.13 10.25 -2.78
CA PRO A 5 7.85 11.43 -2.31
C PRO A 5 7.95 11.46 -0.78
N ASN A 6 9.17 11.47 -0.25
CA ASN A 6 9.44 11.53 1.20
C ASN A 6 8.71 12.68 1.91
N ALA A 7 8.51 13.82 1.26
CA ALA A 7 7.76 14.95 1.82
C ALA A 7 6.28 14.62 2.04
N ALA A 8 5.64 13.85 1.14
CA ALA A 8 4.27 13.39 1.30
C ALA A 8 4.16 12.33 2.40
N VAL A 9 5.09 11.37 2.41
CA VAL A 9 5.17 10.32 3.44
C VAL A 9 5.37 10.94 4.83
N LYS A 10 6.31 11.88 4.97
CA LYS A 10 6.54 12.62 6.23
C LYS A 10 5.28 13.32 6.70
N ARG A 11 4.57 14.05 5.82
CA ARG A 11 3.31 14.74 6.19
C ARG A 11 2.24 13.76 6.66
N ALA A 12 2.09 12.62 5.98
CA ALA A 12 1.16 11.57 6.39
C ALA A 12 1.50 11.00 7.77
N LEU A 13 2.78 10.74 8.05
CA LEU A 13 3.22 10.22 9.34
C LEU A 13 2.99 11.22 10.48
N LEU A 14 3.34 12.50 10.26
CA LEU A 14 3.08 13.56 11.25
C LEU A 14 1.58 13.73 11.53
N ALA A 15 0.74 13.66 10.49
CA ALA A 15 -0.71 13.76 10.62
C ALA A 15 -1.34 12.59 11.40
N ASN A 16 -0.66 11.43 11.48
CA ASN A 16 -1.09 10.26 12.24
C ASN A 16 -0.44 10.19 13.63
N GLY A 17 0.02 11.31 14.17
CA GLY A 17 0.46 11.42 15.57
C GLY A 17 1.94 11.16 15.81
N VAL A 18 2.77 11.06 14.76
CA VAL A 18 4.23 11.01 14.92
C VAL A 18 4.76 12.42 15.22
N PRO A 19 5.32 12.74 16.40
CA PRO A 19 5.69 14.11 16.76
C PRO A 19 6.98 14.58 16.08
N ARG A 20 7.95 13.69 15.91
CA ARG A 20 9.20 13.91 15.18
C ARG A 20 9.60 12.62 14.51
N ILE A 21 10.18 12.72 13.32
CA ILE A 21 10.65 11.57 12.55
C ILE A 21 11.98 11.90 11.88
N SER A 22 12.93 10.97 11.97
CA SER A 22 14.23 11.10 11.31
C SER A 22 14.08 10.95 9.79
N ALA A 23 15.04 11.48 9.04
CA ALA A 23 15.03 11.35 7.57
C ALA A 23 15.09 9.87 7.13
N SER A 24 15.90 9.04 7.80
CA SER A 24 16.01 7.61 7.51
C SER A 24 14.71 6.85 7.78
N SER A 25 13.99 7.18 8.85
CA SER A 25 12.68 6.58 9.13
C SER A 25 11.61 6.97 8.11
N VAL A 26 11.68 8.19 7.54
CA VAL A 26 10.79 8.58 6.43
C VAL A 26 11.05 7.73 5.20
N THR A 27 12.32 7.50 4.85
CA THR A 27 12.68 6.63 3.71
C THR A 27 12.19 5.20 3.93
N LEU A 28 12.43 4.61 5.11
CA LEU A 28 11.94 3.27 5.43
C LEU A 28 10.41 3.16 5.34
N ALA A 29 9.69 4.18 5.79
CA ALA A 29 8.23 4.22 5.68
C ALA A 29 7.76 4.33 4.21
N ALA A 30 8.49 5.08 3.38
CA ALA A 30 8.21 5.18 1.94
C ALA A 30 8.41 3.81 1.26
N ASP A 31 9.52 3.13 1.56
CA ASP A 31 9.83 1.80 1.03
C ASP A 31 8.77 0.78 1.45
N ALA A 32 8.38 0.76 2.74
CA ALA A 32 7.35 -0.12 3.26
C ALA A 32 5.98 0.13 2.61
N ALA A 33 5.62 1.40 2.41
CA ALA A 33 4.37 1.77 1.73
C ALA A 33 4.39 1.31 0.25
N GLN A 34 5.53 1.44 -0.42
CA GLN A 34 5.70 1.00 -1.80
C GLN A 34 5.64 -0.52 -1.95
N GLU A 35 6.23 -1.26 -1.00
CA GLU A 35 6.11 -2.72 -0.96
C GLU A 35 4.66 -3.16 -0.78
N PHE A 36 3.93 -2.51 0.14
CA PHE A 36 2.51 -2.77 0.34
C PHE A 36 1.70 -2.50 -0.94
N LEU A 37 1.91 -1.35 -1.60
CA LEU A 37 1.25 -1.02 -2.86
C LEU A 37 1.55 -2.05 -3.96
N ALA A 38 2.78 -2.55 -4.05
CA ALA A 38 3.15 -3.60 -5.00
C ALA A 38 2.40 -4.91 -4.73
N ARG A 39 2.29 -5.31 -3.46
CA ARG A 39 1.52 -6.50 -3.05
C ARG A 39 0.02 -6.31 -3.33
N LEU A 40 -0.52 -5.15 -3.01
CA LEU A 40 -1.92 -4.78 -3.26
C LEU A 40 -2.25 -4.83 -4.76
N ALA A 41 -1.41 -4.21 -5.59
CA ALA A 41 -1.59 -4.18 -7.03
C ALA A 41 -1.58 -5.59 -7.65
N ARG A 42 -0.66 -6.46 -7.22
CA ARG A 42 -0.62 -7.86 -7.68
C ARG A 42 -1.88 -8.63 -7.31
N ALA A 43 -2.33 -8.52 -6.07
CA ALA A 43 -3.53 -9.21 -5.61
C ALA A 43 -4.81 -8.67 -6.29
N ALA A 44 -4.89 -7.36 -6.53
CA ALA A 44 -6.02 -6.76 -7.25
C ALA A 44 -6.03 -7.16 -8.72
N ALA A 45 -4.87 -7.21 -9.37
CA ALA A 45 -4.75 -7.70 -10.74
C ALA A 45 -5.15 -9.18 -10.86
N GLU A 46 -4.82 -10.02 -9.88
CA GLU A 46 -5.26 -11.41 -9.82
C GLU A 46 -6.80 -11.51 -9.72
N SER A 47 -7.42 -10.71 -8.84
CA SER A 47 -8.88 -10.62 -8.71
C SER A 47 -9.55 -10.23 -10.04
N ALA A 48 -9.05 -9.17 -10.69
CA ALA A 48 -9.58 -8.71 -11.97
C ALA A 48 -9.45 -9.80 -13.05
N ASN A 49 -8.33 -10.52 -13.07
CA ASN A 49 -8.09 -11.61 -14.01
C ASN A 49 -9.05 -12.79 -13.79
N VAL A 50 -9.33 -13.17 -12.54
CA VAL A 50 -10.34 -14.20 -12.20
C VAL A 50 -11.72 -13.77 -12.71
N ALA A 51 -12.04 -12.48 -12.62
CA ALA A 51 -13.26 -11.90 -13.18
C ALA A 51 -13.22 -11.71 -14.71
N LYS A 52 -12.17 -12.19 -15.41
CA LYS A 52 -11.94 -12.04 -16.86
C LYS A 52 -11.90 -10.58 -17.34
N ARG A 53 -11.53 -9.65 -16.46
CA ARG A 53 -11.37 -8.22 -16.76
C ARG A 53 -9.88 -7.89 -16.91
N LYS A 54 -9.58 -6.91 -17.78
CA LYS A 54 -8.23 -6.33 -17.92
C LYS A 54 -8.02 -5.06 -17.08
N THR A 55 -9.12 -4.44 -16.67
CA THR A 55 -9.12 -3.24 -15.82
C THR A 55 -9.41 -3.64 -14.39
N VAL A 56 -8.52 -3.24 -13.48
CA VAL A 56 -8.71 -3.35 -12.02
C VAL A 56 -9.79 -2.35 -11.61
N MET A 57 -10.79 -2.84 -10.87
CA MET A 57 -11.92 -2.05 -10.37
C MET A 57 -11.85 -1.93 -8.84
N ASP A 58 -12.70 -1.08 -8.28
CA ASP A 58 -12.75 -0.83 -6.83
C ASP A 58 -12.93 -2.12 -6.01
N GLU A 59 -13.79 -3.04 -6.50
CA GLU A 59 -14.02 -4.36 -5.89
C GLU A 59 -12.75 -5.21 -5.78
N ASP A 60 -11.84 -5.12 -6.76
CA ASP A 60 -10.58 -5.86 -6.75
C ASP A 60 -9.61 -5.29 -5.72
N ILE A 61 -9.61 -3.96 -5.54
CA ILE A 61 -8.80 -3.28 -4.51
C ILE A 61 -9.31 -3.66 -3.12
N VAL A 62 -10.64 -3.69 -2.92
CA VAL A 62 -11.25 -4.11 -1.64
C VAL A 62 -10.93 -5.57 -1.35
N ALA A 63 -11.08 -6.46 -2.32
CA ALA A 63 -10.74 -7.88 -2.17
C ALA A 63 -9.26 -8.06 -1.84
N ALA A 64 -8.37 -7.37 -2.55
CA ALA A 64 -6.93 -7.42 -2.31
C ALA A 64 -6.56 -6.91 -0.90
N LYS A 65 -7.14 -5.79 -0.46
CA LYS A 65 -6.95 -5.25 0.88
C LYS A 65 -7.38 -6.25 1.95
N THR A 66 -8.57 -6.83 1.82
CA THR A 66 -9.10 -7.83 2.76
C THR A 66 -8.20 -9.06 2.83
N ARG A 67 -7.71 -9.55 1.68
CA ARG A 67 -6.77 -10.67 1.64
C ARG A 67 -5.44 -10.37 2.33
N LEU A 68 -4.88 -9.18 2.12
CA LEU A 68 -3.58 -8.80 2.67
C LEU A 68 -3.61 -8.49 4.17
N LEU A 69 -4.70 -7.88 4.65
CA LEU A 69 -4.84 -7.49 6.06
C LEU A 69 -5.53 -8.56 6.91
N GLY A 70 -6.38 -9.39 6.31
CA GLY A 70 -7.09 -10.48 6.99
C GLY A 70 -6.24 -11.74 7.23
N GLY A 71 -5.00 -11.78 6.70
CA GLY A 71 -4.09 -12.93 6.84
C GLY A 71 -3.28 -12.99 8.15
N SER A 72 -3.58 -12.16 9.15
CA SER A 72 -2.86 -12.12 10.44
C SER A 72 -3.84 -12.13 11.62
N LEU A 73 -4.54 -13.25 11.82
CA LEU A 73 -5.29 -13.53 13.06
C LEU A 73 -5.24 -15.03 13.47
N THR A 74 -4.22 -15.77 13.04
CA THR A 74 -3.95 -17.13 13.53
C THR A 74 -2.47 -17.33 13.75
#